data_AF-A0A6I1W040-F1
#
_entry.id   AF-A0A6I1W040-F1
#
_cell.length_a   1.000
_cell.length_b   1.000
_cell.length_c   1.000
_cell.angle_alpha   90.00
_cell.angle_beta   90.00
_cell.angle_gamma   90.00
#
_symmetry.space_group_name_H-M   'P 1'
#
loop_
_entity.id
_entity.type
_entity.pdbx_description
1 polymer ?
#
loop_
_entity_poly.entity_id
_entity_poly.type
_entity_poly.pdbx_seq_one_letter_code
_entity_poly.pdbx_strand_id
1 'polypeptide(L)'
;AYYRTPHDVTALPAWQALKLHRADMQHFSMRDAFNSNPKRFEDFTLSSCGLFLDYSKNLITDQTRSLLVNLANEADLKNAIKSLFEGDIVNASEGRPALH
;
A
#
# COMPACT_ATOMS: atom_id res chain seq x y z
N ALA A 1 -19.86 -3.01 -11.13
CA ALA A 1 -18.45 -2.61 -11.33
C ALA A 1 -17.97 -1.96 -10.04
N TYR A 2 -16.79 -2.36 -9.54
CA TYR A 2 -16.28 -2.06 -8.19
C TYR A 2 -16.34 -0.57 -7.81
N TYR A 3 -16.17 0.34 -8.77
CA TYR A 3 -16.23 1.79 -8.57
C TYR A 3 -17.64 2.38 -8.36
N ARG A 4 -18.72 1.65 -8.66
CA ARG A 4 -20.11 2.12 -8.42
C ARG A 4 -20.62 1.78 -7.02
N THR A 5 -19.94 0.87 -6.33
CA THR A 5 -20.25 0.42 -4.97
C THR A 5 -18.96 0.48 -4.16
N PRO A 6 -18.69 1.60 -3.48
CA PRO A 6 -17.45 1.79 -2.74
C PRO A 6 -17.20 0.63 -1.80
N HIS A 7 -16.01 0.03 -1.89
CA HIS A 7 -15.59 -0.99 -0.96
C HIS A 7 -15.10 -0.33 0.33
N ASP A 8 -15.71 -0.67 1.46
CA ASP A 8 -15.20 -0.23 2.76
C ASP A 8 -13.94 -1.03 3.11
N VAL A 9 -12.79 -0.46 2.77
CA VAL A 9 -11.49 -1.05 3.07
C VAL A 9 -11.25 -1.19 4.57
N THR A 10 -11.95 -0.44 5.43
CA THR A 10 -11.76 -0.50 6.88
C THR A 10 -12.40 -1.74 7.51
N ALA A 11 -13.35 -2.36 6.82
CA ALA A 11 -13.97 -3.62 7.24
C ALA A 11 -13.12 -4.86 6.89
N LEU A 12 -12.09 -4.70 6.07
CA LEU A 12 -11.26 -5.81 5.58
C LEU A 12 -10.39 -6.45 6.69
N PRO A 13 -10.18 -7.78 6.66
CA PRO A 13 -9.24 -8.46 7.55
C PRO A 13 -7.84 -7.84 7.55
N ALA A 14 -7.28 -7.51 6.38
CA ALA A 14 -5.96 -6.88 6.28
C ALA A 14 -5.91 -5.51 6.98
N TRP A 15 -7.01 -4.75 6.96
CA TRP A 15 -7.10 -3.48 7.67
C TRP A 15 -7.11 -3.67 9.19
N GLN A 16 -7.86 -4.65 9.70
CA GLN A 16 -7.86 -4.96 11.13
C GLN A 16 -6.47 -5.44 11.59
N ALA A 17 -5.79 -6.26 10.77
CA ALA A 17 -4.41 -6.66 11.02
C ALA A 17 -3.45 -5.47 11.08
N LEU A 18 -3.58 -4.48 10.16
CA LEU A 18 -2.82 -3.24 10.20
C LEU A 18 -3.08 -2.41 11.46
N LYS A 19 -4.34 -2.34 11.92
CA LYS A 19 -4.69 -1.64 13.17
C LYS A 19 -4.03 -2.28 14.39
N LEU A 20 -4.04 -3.61 14.48
CA LEU A 20 -3.36 -4.35 15.54
C LEU A 20 -1.86 -4.11 15.49
N HIS A 21 -1.25 -4.29 14.30
CA HIS A 21 0.17 -4.03 14.09
C HIS A 21 0.58 -2.59 14.43
N ARG A 22 -0.28 -1.60 14.13
CA ARG A 22 -0.03 -0.21 14.51
C ARG A 22 0.02 -0.04 16.03
N ALA A 23 -0.77 -0.78 16.80
CA ALA A 23 -0.69 -0.76 18.26
C ALA A 23 0.64 -1.34 18.77
N ASP A 24 1.17 -2.38 18.12
CA ASP A 24 2.48 -2.94 18.46
C ASP A 24 3.64 -1.99 18.10
N MET A 25 3.46 -1.19 17.04
CA MET A 25 4.44 -0.20 16.59
C MET A 25 4.43 1.13 17.37
N GLN A 26 3.66 1.29 18.46
CA GLN A 26 3.54 2.57 19.19
C GLN A 26 4.88 3.11 19.72
N HIS A 27 5.85 2.24 19.97
CA HIS A 27 7.18 2.61 20.45
C HIS A 27 8.27 2.47 19.38
N PHE A 28 7.90 2.40 18.10
CA PHE A 28 8.87 2.28 17.02
C PHE A 28 9.82 3.49 17.02
N SER A 29 11.11 3.20 16.99
CA SER A 29 12.19 4.19 16.91
C SER A 29 12.94 3.99 15.61
N MET A 30 12.98 5.05 14.79
CA MET A 30 13.68 4.99 13.52
C MET A 30 15.19 4.76 13.72
N ARG A 31 15.76 5.40 14.74
CA ARG A 31 17.17 5.23 15.09
C ARG A 31 17.47 3.78 15.44
N ASP A 32 16.64 3.17 16.28
CA ASP A 32 16.84 1.79 16.69
C ASP A 32 16.63 0.82 15.54
N ALA A 33 15.68 1.07 14.65
CA ALA A 33 15.46 0.25 13.47
C ALA A 33 16.66 0.26 12.49
N PHE A 34 17.35 1.39 12.31
CA PHE A 34 18.60 1.44 11.54
C PHE A 34 19.78 0.80 12.29
N ASN A 35 19.84 0.95 13.61
CA ASN A 35 20.86 0.29 14.41
C ASN A 35 20.70 -1.24 14.41
N SER A 36 19.46 -1.74 14.49
CA SER A 36 19.14 -3.16 14.54
C SER A 36 19.19 -3.84 13.17
N ASN A 37 18.89 -3.11 12.10
CA ASN A 37 19.03 -3.58 10.72
C ASN A 37 19.94 -2.62 9.92
N PRO A 38 21.26 -2.88 9.88
CA PRO A 38 22.19 -2.10 9.06
C PRO A 38 21.89 -2.12 7.55
N LYS A 39 21.15 -3.13 7.06
CA LYS A 39 20.74 -3.26 5.64
C LYS A 39 19.39 -2.61 5.32
N ARG A 40 18.82 -1.88 6.29
CA ARG A 40 17.47 -1.32 6.14
C ARG A 40 17.36 -0.39 4.93
N PHE A 41 18.41 0.35 4.60
CA PHE A 41 18.39 1.21 3.42
C PHE A 41 18.16 0.38 2.14
N GLU A 42 18.93 -0.69 1.97
CA GLU A 42 18.82 -1.60 0.84
C GLU A 42 17.48 -2.35 0.82
N ASP A 43 17.02 -2.85 1.98
CA ASP A 43 15.76 -3.62 2.11
C ASP A 43 14.51 -2.78 1.82
N PHE A 44 14.60 -1.46 2.02
CA PHE A 44 13.53 -0.49 1.82
C PHE A 44 13.90 0.55 0.75
N THR A 45 14.58 0.10 -0.29
CA THR A 45 14.85 0.86 -1.50
C THR A 45 14.43 0.07 -2.73
N LEU A 46 13.94 0.76 -3.75
CA LEU A 46 13.67 0.19 -5.07
C LEU A 46 14.29 1.08 -6.15
N SER A 47 14.86 0.45 -7.16
CA SER A 47 15.36 1.13 -8.36
C SER A 47 14.80 0.44 -9.59
N SER A 48 14.06 1.16 -10.43
CA SER A 48 13.47 0.62 -11.65
C SER A 48 13.15 1.74 -12.63
N CYS A 49 13.27 1.47 -13.94
CA CYS A 49 12.94 2.42 -15.01
C CYS A 49 13.62 3.81 -14.85
N GLY A 50 14.83 3.85 -14.30
CA GLY A 50 15.56 5.10 -14.03
C GLY A 50 15.05 5.89 -12.82
N LEU A 51 14.08 5.36 -12.08
CA LEU A 51 13.57 5.93 -10.83
C LEU A 51 14.21 5.22 -9.63
N PHE A 52 14.59 6.01 -8.64
CA PHE A 52 15.10 5.54 -7.36
C PHE A 52 14.14 5.97 -6.24
N LEU A 53 13.65 4.99 -5.48
CA LEU A 53 12.74 5.18 -4.36
C LEU A 53 13.38 4.63 -3.09
N ASP A 54 13.80 5.52 -2.20
CA ASP A 54 14.15 5.20 -0.82
C ASP A 54 12.93 5.44 0.07
N TYR A 55 12.44 4.38 0.70
CA TYR A 55 11.35 4.42 1.66
C TYR A 55 11.76 3.89 3.05
N SER A 56 13.07 3.76 3.29
CA SER A 56 13.66 3.21 4.52
C SER A 56 13.42 4.06 5.78
N LYS A 57 13.20 5.37 5.61
CA LYS A 57 12.94 6.33 6.69
C LYS A 57 11.46 6.46 7.07
N ASN A 58 10.62 5.55 6.59
CA ASN A 58 9.22 5.46 7.00
C ASN A 58 9.05 4.57 8.24
N LEU A 59 7.93 4.75 8.95
CA LEU A 59 7.50 3.93 10.09
C LEU A 59 6.99 2.56 9.63
N ILE A 60 7.88 1.77 9.05
CA ILE A 60 7.57 0.47 8.46
C ILE A 60 8.58 -0.59 8.88
N THR A 61 8.09 -1.82 8.99
CA THR A 61 8.87 -3.05 9.11
C THR A 61 8.54 -3.94 7.91
N ASP A 62 9.22 -5.07 7.77
CA ASP A 62 8.86 -6.05 6.74
C ASP A 62 7.41 -6.52 6.90
N GLN A 63 6.97 -6.74 8.15
CA GLN A 63 5.58 -7.05 8.48
C GLN A 63 4.63 -5.92 8.06
N THR A 64 4.97 -4.65 8.31
CA THR A 64 4.15 -3.51 7.86
C THR A 64 3.98 -3.55 6.34
N ARG A 65 5.07 -3.75 5.58
CA ARG A 65 5.02 -3.82 4.12
C ARG A 65 4.14 -4.97 3.63
N SER A 66 4.30 -6.17 4.19
CA SER A 66 3.47 -7.33 3.85
C SER A 66 1.99 -7.08 4.13
N LEU A 67 1.65 -6.48 5.28
CA LEU A 67 0.27 -6.16 5.63
C LEU A 67 -0.35 -5.10 4.70
N LEU A 68 0.42 -4.07 4.30
CA LEU A 68 -0.02 -3.07 3.33
C LEU A 68 -0.26 -3.67 1.93
N VAL A 69 0.61 -4.58 1.48
CA VAL A 69 0.43 -5.31 0.22
C VAL A 69 -0.81 -6.22 0.29
N ASN A 70 -1.05 -6.87 1.42
CA ASN A 70 -2.26 -7.68 1.61
C ASN A 70 -3.53 -6.82 1.55
N LEU A 71 -3.52 -5.63 2.16
CA LEU A 71 -4.65 -4.70 2.04
C LEU A 71 -4.89 -4.28 0.58
N ALA A 72 -3.83 -3.99 -0.18
CA ALA A 72 -3.96 -3.65 -1.60
C ALA A 72 -4.55 -4.81 -2.42
N ASN A 73 -4.21 -6.05 -2.08
CA ASN A 73 -4.78 -7.25 -2.70
C ASN A 73 -6.24 -7.45 -2.32
N GLU A 74 -6.60 -7.35 -1.04
CA GLU A 74 -8.00 -7.49 -0.58
C GLU A 74 -8.91 -6.35 -1.08
N ALA A 75 -8.35 -5.15 -1.28
CA ALA A 75 -9.04 -4.01 -1.90
C ALA A 75 -9.08 -4.09 -3.44
N ASP A 76 -8.64 -5.21 -4.03
CA ASP A 76 -8.63 -5.49 -5.47
C ASP A 76 -7.97 -4.40 -6.33
N LEU A 77 -6.89 -3.79 -5.81
CA LEU A 77 -6.20 -2.68 -6.48
C LEU A 77 -5.68 -3.09 -7.87
N LYS A 78 -5.26 -4.35 -8.03
CA LYS A 78 -4.75 -4.86 -9.30
C LYS A 78 -5.81 -4.81 -10.41
N ASN A 79 -7.04 -5.22 -10.12
CA ASN A 79 -8.12 -5.14 -11.12
C ASN A 79 -8.57 -3.69 -11.33
N ALA A 80 -8.57 -2.86 -10.28
CA ALA A 80 -8.86 -1.44 -10.43
C ALA A 80 -7.86 -0.73 -11.38
N ILE A 81 -6.57 -1.03 -11.25
CA ILE A 81 -5.53 -0.54 -12.18
C ILE A 81 -5.81 -1.08 -13.59
N LYS A 82 -6.10 -2.38 -13.74
CA LYS A 82 -6.42 -2.96 -15.05
C LYS A 82 -7.60 -2.25 -15.73
N SER A 83 -8.70 -2.06 -15.00
CA SER A 83 -9.88 -1.33 -15.49
C SER A 83 -9.58 0.10 -15.92
N LEU A 84 -8.71 0.81 -15.19
CA LEU A 84 -8.24 2.14 -15.58
C LEU A 84 -7.56 2.10 -16.96
N PHE A 85 -6.63 1.16 -17.16
CA PHE A 85 -5.89 1.02 -18.42
C PHE A 85 -6.75 0.50 -19.59
N GLU A 86 -7.77 -0.32 -19.33
CA GLU A 86 -8.70 -0.82 -20.34
C GLU A 86 -9.78 0.21 -20.74
N GLY A 87 -9.84 1.36 -20.07
CA GLY A 87 -10.80 2.41 -20.35
C GLY A 87 -12.20 2.13 -19.83
N ASP A 88 -12.32 1.32 -18.79
CA ASP A 88 -13.59 1.15 -18.06
C ASP A 88 -14.05 2.47 -17.43
N ILE A 89 -15.33 2.54 -17.09
CA ILE A 89 -15.97 3.71 -16.46
C ILE A 89 -15.56 3.86 -14.98
N VAL A 90 -14.28 4.06 -14.69
CA VAL A 90 -13.78 4.15 -13.30
C VAL A 90 -14.17 5.44 -12.57
N ASN A 91 -14.47 6.52 -13.31
CA ASN A 91 -15.01 7.75 -12.73
C ASN A 91 -16.52 7.60 -12.55
N ALA A 92 -16.92 7.11 -11.38
CA ALA A 92 -18.29 6.73 -11.11
C ALA A 92 -19.28 7.89 -10.99
N SER A 93 -18.86 9.05 -10.48
CA SER A 93 -19.76 10.22 -10.32
C SER A 93 -20.12 10.86 -11.65
N GLU A 94 -19.21 10.86 -12.62
CA GLU A 94 -19.42 11.45 -13.95
C GLU A 94 -19.72 10.39 -15.02
N GLY A 95 -19.66 9.10 -14.67
CA GLY A 95 -19.97 8.01 -15.58
C GLY A 95 -19.03 7.93 -16.79
N ARG A 96 -17.75 8.27 -16.62
CA ARG A 96 -16.75 8.26 -17.71
C ARG A 96 -15.48 7.45 -17.41
N PRO A 97 -14.71 7.05 -18.44
CA PRO A 97 -13.33 6.58 -18.26
C PRO A 97 -12.40 7.70 -17.76
N ALA A 98 -11.23 7.31 -17.24
CA ALA A 98 -10.12 8.21 -16.94
C ALA A 98 -8.87 7.75 -17.72
N LEU A 99 -8.47 8.52 -18.73
CA LEU A 99 -7.46 8.13 -19.74
C LEU A 99 -6.34 9.18 -19.87
N HIS A 100 -5.67 9.47 -18.76
CA HIS A 100 -4.47 10.31 -18.74
C HIS A 100 -3.25 9.49 -19.13
#